data_AF-A0A916MBA6-F1
#
_entry.id   AF-A0A916MBA6-F1
#
_cell.length_a   1.000
_cell.length_b   1.000
_cell.length_c   1.000
_cell.angle_alpha   90.00
_cell.angle_beta   90.00
_cell.angle_gamma   90.00
#
_symmetry.space_group_name_H-M   'P 1'
#
loop_
_entity.id
_entity.type
_entity.pdbx_description
1 polymer ?
#
loop_
_entity_poly.entity_id
_entity_poly.type
_entity_poly.pdbx_seq_one_letter_code
_entity_poly.pdbx_strand_id
1 'polypeptide(L)'
;LCVADGAGDVKIPHGSLGTRWSKQEGKWNLDMKDLVDGSDIDCRLTLIGGETGQVRFTFESDGDSIREVPVRRIETKNGPVTVATVYDLLMAQFGVSRGLGGDYPGSYGSDKPFTPKWQEKYTGIAAQSLIKIAREWAENGEQSGGRNMIIIGAGVNHWYHNDLIYRAAITALILTGSVGRNGAGLAHYVGQEKVVPLAPWTSIAMAQDWVKPSRLQNTPSFWYIHSDQWRYDRTFVDYFKPETGEKMPLHAADMNAKAVRLGWLPFAPHFNDNTLRMVEAAKAAGAQSDDEIRSWLVGRLKSGETRFAIEDPDGQGNSPKVWFIWRANAISSSAKGHEFFLKHVIGAPNSSLSAKEVAKGQVKDLVWHDKAPEGKMDLVVDLNFRMDTSTLYSDIVLPTATWYEKSDLNTTDMHSFVN
;
A
#
# COMPACT_ATOMS: atom_id res chain seq x y z
N LEU A 1 12.17 -17.97 4.16
CA LEU A 1 12.28 -18.20 2.71
C LEU A 1 13.37 -19.24 2.52
N CYS A 2 13.10 -20.32 1.82
CA CYS A 2 14.10 -21.31 1.41
C CYS A 2 13.94 -21.58 -0.09
N VAL A 3 14.99 -22.10 -0.71
CA VAL A 3 15.03 -22.46 -2.13
C VAL A 3 15.49 -23.90 -2.26
N ALA A 4 15.23 -24.52 -3.40
CA ALA A 4 15.94 -25.74 -3.79
C ALA A 4 17.17 -25.35 -4.62
N ASP A 5 18.29 -26.03 -4.41
CA ASP A 5 19.44 -25.90 -5.32
C ASP A 5 19.35 -26.88 -6.51
N GLY A 6 20.36 -26.90 -7.37
CA GLY A 6 20.44 -27.80 -8.52
C GLY A 6 20.37 -29.29 -8.18
N ALA A 7 20.88 -29.70 -7.00
CA ALA A 7 20.77 -31.07 -6.51
C ALA A 7 19.38 -31.36 -5.91
N GLY A 8 18.60 -30.32 -5.66
CA GLY A 8 17.30 -30.40 -5.00
C GLY A 8 17.44 -30.37 -3.48
N ASP A 9 18.55 -29.91 -2.92
CA ASP A 9 18.67 -29.70 -1.49
C ASP A 9 18.02 -28.37 -1.08
N VAL A 10 17.47 -28.34 0.13
CA VAL A 10 16.85 -27.11 0.65
C VAL A 10 17.94 -26.20 1.20
N LYS A 11 18.03 -24.99 0.65
CA LYS A 11 19.01 -23.97 1.00
C LYS A 11 18.33 -22.69 1.49
N ILE A 12 19.04 -21.88 2.27
CA ILE A 12 18.53 -20.60 2.78
C ILE A 12 19.45 -19.48 2.25
N PRO A 13 19.07 -18.79 1.17
CA PRO A 13 19.96 -17.80 0.55
C PRO A 13 20.13 -16.56 1.43
N HIS A 14 21.24 -15.87 1.24
CA HIS A 14 21.45 -14.50 1.73
C HIS A 14 20.32 -13.53 1.31
N GLY A 15 20.24 -12.38 1.97
CA GLY A 15 19.41 -11.25 1.51
C GLY A 15 17.95 -11.24 1.98
N SER A 16 17.46 -12.32 2.60
CA SER A 16 16.13 -12.32 3.20
C SER A 16 16.02 -11.28 4.34
N LEU A 17 14.84 -10.68 4.55
CA LEU A 17 14.64 -9.57 5.51
C LEU A 17 15.15 -9.87 6.93
N GLY A 18 15.10 -11.14 7.36
CA GLY A 18 15.62 -11.55 8.68
C GLY A 18 17.13 -11.30 8.83
N THR A 19 17.91 -11.39 7.74
CA THR A 19 19.36 -11.14 7.77
C THR A 19 19.71 -9.67 7.97
N ARG A 20 18.83 -8.74 7.55
CA ARG A 20 19.01 -7.28 7.71
C ARG A 20 19.15 -6.86 9.18
N TRP A 21 18.40 -7.51 10.05
CA TRP A 21 18.32 -7.19 11.49
C TRP A 21 19.00 -8.23 12.36
N SER A 22 19.77 -9.15 11.75
CA SER A 22 20.46 -10.18 12.49
C SER A 22 21.67 -9.61 13.22
N LYS A 23 22.11 -10.29 14.29
CA LYS A 23 23.35 -9.93 15.00
C LYS A 23 24.62 -10.18 14.17
N GLN A 24 24.51 -11.00 13.12
CA GLN A 24 25.62 -11.30 12.22
C GLN A 24 25.54 -10.40 10.98
N GLU A 25 26.50 -9.50 10.83
CA GLU A 25 26.57 -8.61 9.68
C GLU A 25 27.06 -9.35 8.41
N GLY A 26 26.93 -8.69 7.26
CA GLY A 26 27.48 -9.17 5.99
C GLY A 26 26.65 -10.22 5.23
N LYS A 27 25.48 -10.61 5.76
CA LYS A 27 24.58 -11.61 5.13
C LYS A 27 23.32 -11.02 4.46
N TRP A 28 23.12 -9.70 4.57
CA TRP A 28 22.04 -8.98 3.90
C TRP A 28 22.52 -8.45 2.54
N ASN A 29 22.70 -9.36 1.60
CA ASN A 29 23.09 -9.09 0.21
C ASN A 29 22.47 -10.13 -0.73
N LEU A 30 22.69 -9.99 -2.05
CA LEU A 30 22.17 -10.91 -3.06
C LEU A 30 23.21 -11.95 -3.50
N ASP A 31 24.24 -12.20 -2.69
CA ASP A 31 25.21 -13.25 -2.99
C ASP A 31 24.50 -14.61 -2.92
N MET A 32 24.74 -15.48 -3.91
CA MET A 32 24.12 -16.80 -3.96
C MET A 32 24.86 -17.78 -3.06
N LYS A 33 24.75 -17.55 -1.74
CA LYS A 33 25.36 -18.35 -0.68
C LYS A 33 24.33 -18.79 0.34
N ASP A 34 24.53 -19.98 0.89
CA ASP A 34 23.68 -20.52 1.95
C ASP A 34 24.04 -19.93 3.30
N LEU A 35 23.03 -19.44 4.02
CA LEU A 35 23.17 -18.89 5.36
C LEU A 35 23.60 -19.94 6.38
N VAL A 36 23.33 -21.22 6.11
CA VAL A 36 23.58 -22.33 7.03
C VAL A 36 25.03 -22.79 6.96
N ASP A 37 25.50 -23.22 5.79
CA ASP A 37 26.81 -23.83 5.61
C ASP A 37 27.82 -22.97 4.82
N GLY A 38 27.38 -21.84 4.25
CA GLY A 38 28.22 -20.93 3.47
C GLY A 38 28.54 -21.40 2.05
N SER A 39 27.97 -22.53 1.62
CA SER A 39 28.14 -23.07 0.26
C SER A 39 27.54 -22.14 -0.78
N ASP A 40 28.07 -22.20 -2.00
CA ASP A 40 27.48 -21.53 -3.14
C ASP A 40 26.16 -22.23 -3.52
N ILE A 41 25.15 -21.45 -3.90
CA ILE A 41 23.84 -21.93 -4.29
C ILE A 41 23.64 -21.67 -5.78
N ASP A 42 23.26 -22.69 -6.53
CA ASP A 42 22.60 -22.52 -7.82
C ASP A 42 21.10 -22.76 -7.66
N CYS A 43 20.30 -21.69 -7.63
CA CYS A 43 18.88 -21.75 -7.27
C CYS A 43 18.07 -22.38 -8.42
N ARG A 44 17.43 -23.50 -8.14
CA ARG A 44 16.52 -24.14 -9.09
C ARG A 44 15.22 -23.35 -9.20
N LEU A 45 14.85 -22.96 -10.42
CA LEU A 45 13.62 -22.22 -10.69
C LEU A 45 12.37 -23.11 -10.64
N THR A 46 12.45 -24.35 -11.12
CA THR A 46 11.28 -25.22 -11.31
C THR A 46 11.49 -26.62 -10.74
N LEU A 47 10.46 -27.22 -10.16
CA LEU A 47 10.48 -28.61 -9.69
C LEU A 47 10.03 -29.62 -10.76
N ILE A 48 9.90 -29.21 -12.02
CA ILE A 48 9.58 -30.13 -13.14
C ILE A 48 10.53 -31.35 -13.12
N GLY A 49 9.95 -32.52 -13.40
CA GLY A 49 10.61 -33.83 -13.29
C GLY A 49 10.36 -34.54 -11.95
N GLY A 50 9.76 -33.84 -10.97
CA GLY A 50 9.27 -34.42 -9.72
C GLY A 50 7.76 -34.67 -9.71
N GLU A 51 7.19 -34.73 -8.51
CA GLU A 51 5.75 -34.86 -8.29
C GLU A 51 4.98 -33.61 -8.73
N THR A 52 3.69 -33.77 -9.05
CA THR A 52 2.78 -32.66 -9.36
C THR A 52 1.62 -32.63 -8.36
N GLY A 53 1.06 -31.44 -8.16
CA GLY A 53 -0.13 -31.21 -7.36
C GLY A 53 -1.12 -30.32 -8.08
N GLN A 54 -2.41 -30.50 -7.81
CA GLN A 54 -3.48 -29.67 -8.35
C GLN A 54 -3.58 -28.37 -7.54
N VAL A 55 -3.45 -27.23 -8.20
CA VAL A 55 -3.56 -25.90 -7.58
C VAL A 55 -4.72 -25.13 -8.22
N ARG A 56 -5.55 -24.53 -7.38
CA ARG A 56 -6.64 -23.65 -7.79
C ARG A 56 -6.12 -22.22 -7.97
N PHE A 57 -6.48 -21.62 -9.10
CA PHE A 57 -6.26 -20.20 -9.39
C PHE A 57 -7.60 -19.56 -9.70
N THR A 58 -7.96 -18.50 -8.96
CA THR A 58 -9.25 -17.83 -9.06
C THR A 58 -9.12 -16.54 -9.87
N PHE A 59 -10.02 -16.35 -10.83
CA PHE A 59 -10.11 -15.18 -11.70
C PHE A 59 -11.49 -14.55 -11.54
N GLU A 60 -11.55 -13.27 -11.18
CA GLU A 60 -12.80 -12.60 -10.78
C GLU A 60 -13.93 -12.71 -11.83
N SER A 61 -13.60 -12.60 -13.11
CA SER A 61 -14.58 -12.65 -14.21
C SER A 61 -14.76 -14.05 -14.84
N ASP A 62 -13.85 -14.99 -14.59
CA ASP A 62 -13.80 -16.27 -15.31
C ASP A 62 -13.92 -17.50 -14.37
N GLY A 63 -13.93 -17.29 -13.05
CA GLY A 63 -14.01 -18.35 -12.06
C GLY A 63 -12.67 -19.06 -11.80
N ASP A 64 -12.74 -20.31 -11.38
CA ASP A 64 -11.57 -21.09 -10.99
C ASP A 64 -10.96 -21.82 -12.21
N SER A 65 -9.63 -21.86 -12.28
CA SER A 65 -8.87 -22.82 -13.08
C SER A 65 -8.07 -23.74 -12.17
N ILE A 66 -8.16 -25.05 -12.37
CA ILE A 66 -7.38 -26.03 -11.62
C ILE A 66 -6.25 -26.52 -12.51
N ARG A 67 -5.00 -26.26 -12.12
CA ARG A 67 -3.82 -26.54 -12.94
C ARG A 67 -2.83 -27.40 -12.16
N GLU A 68 -2.20 -28.37 -12.83
CA GLU A 68 -1.09 -29.11 -12.26
C GLU A 68 0.14 -28.22 -12.13
N VAL A 69 0.77 -28.26 -10.96
CA VAL A 69 1.99 -27.52 -10.64
C VAL A 69 3.02 -28.52 -10.09
N PRO A 70 4.30 -28.40 -10.48
CA PRO A 70 5.38 -29.18 -9.86
C PRO A 70 5.48 -28.88 -8.37
N VAL A 71 5.50 -29.93 -7.55
CA VAL A 71 5.54 -29.83 -6.09
C VAL A 71 6.60 -30.74 -5.50
N ARG A 72 6.90 -30.51 -4.22
CA ARG A 72 7.67 -31.41 -3.39
C ARG A 72 7.12 -31.43 -1.98
N ARG A 73 7.17 -32.60 -1.34
CA ARG A 73 6.93 -32.73 0.10
C ARG A 73 8.21 -32.46 0.87
N ILE A 74 8.16 -31.56 1.85
CA ILE A 74 9.27 -31.25 2.75
C ILE A 74 8.85 -31.48 4.20
N GLU A 75 9.78 -31.96 5.03
CA GLU A 75 9.56 -32.09 6.46
C GLU A 75 9.78 -30.74 7.16
N THR A 76 8.89 -30.39 8.08
CA THR A 76 9.03 -29.21 8.93
C THR A 76 8.90 -29.61 10.39
N LYS A 77 9.24 -28.69 11.31
CA LYS A 77 9.00 -28.90 12.75
C LYS A 77 7.53 -29.19 13.12
N ASN A 78 6.59 -28.83 12.25
CA ASN A 78 5.15 -29.03 12.44
C ASN A 78 4.62 -30.23 11.63
N GLY A 79 5.52 -31.05 11.07
CA GLY A 79 5.19 -32.16 10.17
C GLY A 79 5.38 -31.82 8.69
N PRO A 80 5.06 -32.77 7.80
CA PRO A 80 5.27 -32.64 6.37
C PRO A 80 4.33 -31.62 5.73
N VAL A 81 4.85 -30.83 4.79
CA VAL A 81 4.08 -29.90 3.96
C VAL A 81 4.42 -30.05 2.49
N THR A 82 3.46 -29.75 1.62
CA THR A 82 3.67 -29.71 0.15
C THR A 82 4.00 -28.29 -0.27
N VAL A 83 5.07 -28.12 -1.04
CA VAL A 83 5.54 -26.81 -1.52
C VAL A 83 5.72 -26.81 -3.04
N ALA A 84 5.56 -25.63 -3.65
CA ALA A 84 5.92 -25.33 -5.02
C ALA A 84 6.86 -24.12 -5.06
N THR A 85 7.60 -23.94 -6.15
CA THR A 85 8.36 -22.70 -6.35
C THR A 85 7.43 -21.55 -6.76
N VAL A 86 7.85 -20.31 -6.47
CA VAL A 86 7.12 -19.12 -6.94
C VAL A 86 7.09 -19.07 -8.47
N TYR A 87 8.17 -19.49 -9.14
CA TYR A 87 8.22 -19.53 -10.60
C TYR A 87 7.22 -20.53 -11.19
N ASP A 88 7.07 -21.72 -10.59
CA ASP A 88 6.09 -22.71 -11.01
C ASP A 88 4.66 -22.20 -10.86
N LEU A 89 4.35 -21.54 -9.73
CA LEU A 89 3.06 -20.90 -9.49
C LEU A 89 2.81 -19.74 -10.44
N LEU A 90 3.84 -18.95 -10.78
CA LEU A 90 3.74 -17.84 -11.74
C LEU A 90 3.40 -18.36 -13.14
N MET A 91 4.13 -19.36 -13.63
CA MET A 91 3.86 -19.98 -14.94
C MET A 91 2.46 -20.59 -14.97
N ALA A 92 2.05 -21.25 -13.88
CA ALA A 92 0.72 -21.80 -13.74
C ALA A 92 -0.36 -20.71 -13.72
N GLN A 93 -0.18 -19.59 -13.01
CA GLN A 93 -1.11 -18.44 -13.00
C GLN A 93 -1.31 -17.87 -14.42
N PHE A 94 -0.23 -17.69 -15.18
CA PHE A 94 -0.27 -17.19 -16.56
C PHE A 94 -0.70 -18.23 -17.61
N GLY A 95 -1.00 -19.47 -17.21
CA GLY A 95 -1.48 -20.51 -18.12
C GLY A 95 -0.39 -21.07 -19.03
N VAL A 96 0.88 -21.05 -18.62
CA VAL A 96 1.97 -21.66 -19.39
C VAL A 96 2.06 -23.15 -19.04
N SER A 97 1.51 -24.01 -19.91
CA SER A 97 1.34 -25.46 -19.65
C SER A 97 2.63 -26.18 -19.27
N ARG A 98 3.74 -25.93 -20.00
CA ARG A 98 5.01 -26.65 -19.81
C ARG A 98 4.88 -28.19 -19.83
N GLY A 99 3.83 -28.72 -20.48
CA GLY A 99 3.54 -30.16 -20.56
C GLY A 99 2.79 -30.75 -19.37
N LEU A 100 2.27 -29.90 -18.47
CA LEU A 100 1.50 -30.30 -17.29
C LEU A 100 -0.01 -30.35 -17.57
N GLY A 101 -0.72 -31.18 -16.81
CA GLY A 101 -2.16 -31.37 -16.94
C GLY A 101 -3.03 -30.30 -16.25
N GLY A 102 -4.35 -30.44 -16.41
CA GLY A 102 -5.34 -29.48 -15.88
C GLY A 102 -5.69 -28.38 -16.87
N ASP A 103 -6.27 -27.29 -16.36
CA ASP A 103 -6.95 -26.24 -17.13
C ASP A 103 -6.01 -25.24 -17.81
N TYR A 104 -4.94 -25.73 -18.42
CA TYR A 104 -4.06 -24.91 -19.25
C TYR A 104 -4.70 -24.56 -20.61
N PRO A 105 -4.39 -23.39 -21.19
CA PRO A 105 -4.71 -23.08 -22.58
C PRO A 105 -3.87 -23.94 -23.54
N GLY A 106 -4.49 -24.41 -24.62
CA GLY A 106 -3.80 -25.20 -25.66
C GLY A 106 -3.05 -24.34 -26.68
N SER A 107 -3.40 -23.05 -26.78
CA SER A 107 -2.76 -22.09 -27.70
C SER A 107 -3.09 -20.65 -27.31
N TYR A 108 -2.43 -19.68 -27.94
CA TYR A 108 -2.80 -18.26 -27.80
C TYR A 108 -4.22 -17.93 -28.26
N GLY A 109 -4.84 -18.78 -29.09
CA GLY A 109 -6.22 -18.67 -29.53
C GLY A 109 -7.25 -19.21 -28.55
N SER A 110 -6.82 -19.83 -27.44
CA SER A 110 -7.74 -20.33 -26.41
C SER A 110 -8.36 -19.17 -25.65
N ASP A 111 -9.68 -19.18 -25.46
CA ASP A 111 -10.36 -18.20 -24.59
C ASP A 111 -10.26 -18.65 -23.12
N LYS A 112 -9.07 -18.49 -22.53
CA LYS A 112 -8.76 -18.82 -21.13
C LYS A 112 -7.94 -17.69 -20.50
N PRO A 113 -8.00 -17.50 -19.16
CA PRO A 113 -7.33 -16.38 -18.50
C PRO A 113 -5.88 -16.16 -18.92
N PHE A 114 -5.55 -14.89 -19.20
CA PHE A 114 -4.25 -14.39 -19.64
C PHE A 114 -3.72 -14.87 -21.00
N THR A 115 -4.52 -15.51 -21.85
CA THR A 115 -4.13 -15.69 -23.25
C THR A 115 -4.32 -14.41 -24.07
N PRO A 116 -3.64 -14.28 -25.24
CA PRO A 116 -3.90 -13.17 -26.16
C PRO A 116 -5.34 -13.09 -26.66
N LYS A 117 -6.02 -14.23 -26.87
CA LYS A 117 -7.43 -14.22 -27.28
C LYS A 117 -8.37 -13.78 -26.16
N TRP A 118 -8.11 -14.23 -24.93
CA TRP A 118 -8.90 -13.85 -23.76
C TRP A 118 -8.80 -12.35 -23.48
N GLN A 119 -7.59 -11.77 -23.50
CA GLN A 119 -7.46 -10.34 -23.19
C GLN A 119 -8.14 -9.43 -24.22
N GLU A 120 -8.26 -9.86 -25.48
CA GLU A 120 -8.91 -9.10 -26.56
C GLU A 120 -10.36 -8.76 -26.20
N LYS A 121 -11.06 -9.66 -25.49
CA LYS A 121 -12.42 -9.44 -24.97
C LYS A 121 -12.49 -8.27 -23.98
N TYR A 122 -11.45 -8.06 -23.17
CA TYR A 122 -11.44 -7.09 -22.08
C TYR A 122 -10.82 -5.76 -22.48
N THR A 123 -9.80 -5.77 -23.34
CA THR A 123 -9.06 -4.56 -23.73
C THR A 123 -9.47 -3.99 -25.09
N GLY A 124 -10.09 -4.82 -25.95
CA GLY A 124 -10.32 -4.49 -27.35
C GLY A 124 -9.05 -4.52 -28.23
N ILE A 125 -7.88 -4.84 -27.67
CA ILE A 125 -6.62 -4.94 -28.42
C ILE A 125 -6.55 -6.30 -29.10
N ALA A 126 -6.40 -6.32 -30.42
CA ALA A 126 -6.32 -7.56 -31.19
C ALA A 126 -5.19 -8.49 -30.69
N ALA A 127 -5.50 -9.77 -30.54
CA ALA A 127 -4.59 -10.80 -30.03
C ALA A 127 -3.26 -10.85 -30.83
N GLN A 128 -3.32 -10.67 -32.15
CA GLN A 128 -2.13 -10.67 -32.99
C GLN A 128 -1.22 -9.47 -32.74
N SER A 129 -1.79 -8.30 -32.46
CA SER A 129 -1.01 -7.11 -32.08
C SER A 129 -0.29 -7.35 -30.76
N LEU A 130 -0.97 -7.93 -29.76
CA LEU A 130 -0.34 -8.28 -28.48
C LEU A 130 0.77 -9.30 -28.65
N ILE A 131 0.55 -10.37 -29.43
CA ILE A 131 1.57 -11.40 -29.68
C ILE A 131 2.81 -10.79 -30.35
N LYS A 132 2.61 -9.92 -31.34
CA LYS A 132 3.70 -9.22 -32.01
C LYS A 132 4.52 -8.39 -31.03
N ILE A 133 3.88 -7.50 -30.28
CA ILE A 133 4.56 -6.62 -29.32
C ILE A 133 5.26 -7.43 -28.22
N ALA A 134 4.63 -8.48 -27.71
CA ALA A 134 5.24 -9.34 -26.68
C ALA A 134 6.49 -10.07 -27.19
N ARG A 135 6.51 -10.48 -28.47
CA ARG A 135 7.69 -11.10 -29.10
C ARG A 135 8.80 -10.09 -29.34
N GLU A 136 8.48 -8.93 -29.90
CA GLU A 136 9.45 -7.83 -30.10
C GLU A 136 10.05 -7.38 -28.76
N TRP A 137 9.24 -7.32 -27.70
CA TRP A 137 9.67 -7.03 -26.34
C TRP A 137 10.65 -8.09 -25.80
N ALA A 138 10.31 -9.37 -25.95
CA ALA A 138 11.18 -10.45 -25.51
C ALA A 138 12.50 -10.49 -26.30
N GLU A 139 12.43 -10.33 -27.62
CA GLU A 139 13.58 -10.30 -28.52
C GLU A 139 14.51 -9.12 -28.19
N ASN A 140 13.97 -7.91 -28.00
CA ASN A 140 14.80 -6.79 -27.56
C ASN A 140 15.43 -7.05 -26.19
N GLY A 141 14.67 -7.62 -25.24
CA GLY A 141 15.19 -8.01 -23.93
C GLY A 141 16.38 -8.96 -24.03
N GLU A 142 16.27 -10.01 -24.84
CA GLU A 142 17.35 -10.97 -25.09
C GLU A 142 18.56 -10.31 -25.76
N GLN A 143 18.36 -9.62 -26.88
CA GLN A 143 19.45 -9.06 -27.69
C GLN A 143 20.19 -7.91 -27.01
N SER A 144 19.50 -7.13 -26.17
CA SER A 144 20.07 -5.95 -25.51
C SER A 144 20.58 -6.21 -24.09
N GLY A 145 20.40 -7.43 -23.57
CA GLY A 145 20.71 -7.76 -22.17
C GLY A 145 19.76 -7.09 -21.17
N GLY A 146 18.48 -6.96 -21.53
CA GLY A 146 17.40 -6.46 -20.68
C GLY A 146 17.10 -4.97 -20.82
N ARG A 147 17.29 -4.35 -21.99
CA ARG A 147 16.97 -2.93 -22.19
C ARG A 147 15.53 -2.70 -22.65
N ASN A 148 14.58 -3.22 -21.87
CA ASN A 148 13.17 -2.86 -22.01
C ASN A 148 12.77 -1.84 -20.94
N MET A 149 11.97 -0.85 -21.31
CA MET A 149 11.47 0.16 -20.38
C MET A 149 9.96 0.34 -20.52
N ILE A 150 9.28 0.51 -19.40
CA ILE A 150 7.89 0.96 -19.35
C ILE A 150 7.86 2.30 -18.63
N ILE A 151 7.45 3.35 -19.33
CA ILE A 151 7.13 4.64 -18.71
C ILE A 151 5.66 4.62 -18.31
N ILE A 152 5.38 4.81 -17.03
CA ILE A 152 4.04 4.63 -16.45
C ILE A 152 3.70 5.83 -15.54
N GLY A 153 2.42 6.18 -15.44
CA GLY A 153 1.99 7.32 -14.63
C GLY A 153 0.56 7.21 -14.12
N ALA A 154 -0.03 8.38 -13.82
CA ALA A 154 -1.34 8.49 -13.19
C ALA A 154 -2.49 7.81 -13.97
N GLY A 155 -2.39 7.70 -15.30
CA GLY A 155 -3.41 7.07 -16.16
C GLY A 155 -3.75 5.62 -15.77
N VAL A 156 -2.82 4.93 -15.12
CA VAL A 156 -3.04 3.60 -14.53
C VAL A 156 -2.88 3.59 -13.02
N ASN A 157 -2.09 4.51 -12.44
CA ASN A 157 -1.89 4.58 -10.98
C ASN A 157 -3.12 5.05 -10.19
N HIS A 158 -4.03 5.80 -10.82
CA HIS A 158 -5.22 6.34 -10.15
C HIS A 158 -6.45 5.43 -10.25
N TRP A 159 -6.27 4.18 -10.67
CA TRP A 159 -7.30 3.15 -10.59
C TRP A 159 -7.29 2.46 -9.23
N TYR A 160 -8.46 1.96 -8.80
CA TYR A 160 -8.57 1.19 -7.56
C TYR A 160 -7.62 -0.02 -7.55
N HIS A 161 -7.56 -0.76 -8.68
CA HIS A 161 -6.66 -1.90 -8.91
C HIS A 161 -5.33 -1.51 -9.59
N ASN A 162 -4.79 -0.32 -9.28
CA ASN A 162 -3.50 0.10 -9.84
C ASN A 162 -2.38 -0.90 -9.54
N ASP A 163 -2.43 -1.56 -8.39
CA ASP A 163 -1.46 -2.55 -7.97
C ASP A 163 -1.36 -3.73 -8.95
N LEU A 164 -2.50 -4.21 -9.48
CA LEU A 164 -2.54 -5.26 -10.48
C LEU A 164 -1.92 -4.80 -11.81
N ILE A 165 -2.22 -3.57 -12.24
CA ILE A 165 -1.67 -3.01 -13.48
C ILE A 165 -0.15 -2.82 -13.36
N TYR A 166 0.32 -2.27 -12.23
CA TYR A 166 1.75 -2.12 -11.95
C TYR A 166 2.45 -3.47 -11.88
N ARG A 167 1.89 -4.46 -11.18
CA ARG A 167 2.46 -5.80 -11.07
C ARG A 167 2.54 -6.50 -12.43
N ALA A 168 1.59 -6.27 -13.34
CA ALA A 168 1.67 -6.79 -14.70
C ALA A 168 2.88 -6.21 -15.47
N ALA A 169 3.06 -4.88 -15.43
CA ALA A 169 4.20 -4.19 -16.04
C ALA A 169 5.55 -4.64 -15.42
N ILE A 170 5.62 -4.70 -14.08
CA ILE A 170 6.79 -5.16 -13.34
C ILE A 170 7.14 -6.61 -13.71
N THR A 171 6.15 -7.49 -13.83
CA THR A 171 6.37 -8.90 -14.17
C THR A 171 7.01 -9.03 -15.57
N ALA A 172 6.52 -8.29 -16.56
CA ALA A 172 7.12 -8.29 -17.90
C ALA A 172 8.58 -7.81 -17.91
N LEU A 173 8.91 -6.83 -17.06
CA LEU A 173 10.27 -6.33 -16.89
C LEU A 173 11.18 -7.33 -16.16
N ILE A 174 10.68 -8.00 -15.11
CA ILE A 174 11.41 -9.06 -14.41
C ILE A 174 11.72 -10.22 -15.34
N LEU A 175 10.74 -10.69 -16.13
CA LEU A 175 10.91 -11.80 -17.07
C LEU A 175 11.93 -11.52 -18.18
N THR A 176 12.20 -10.25 -18.48
CA THR A 176 13.21 -9.83 -19.47
C THR A 176 14.49 -9.29 -18.84
N GLY A 177 14.67 -9.43 -17.52
CA GLY A 177 15.88 -9.00 -16.82
C GLY A 177 16.13 -7.49 -16.84
N SER A 178 15.06 -6.69 -16.92
CA SER A 178 15.17 -5.26 -17.24
C SER A 178 15.31 -4.33 -16.03
N VAL A 179 14.87 -4.76 -14.85
CA VAL A 179 14.95 -3.93 -13.64
C VAL A 179 16.42 -3.78 -13.19
N GLY A 180 16.88 -2.53 -13.03
CA GLY A 180 18.25 -2.23 -12.60
C GLY A 180 19.29 -2.11 -13.73
N ARG A 181 18.86 -2.12 -15.01
CA ARG A 181 19.72 -1.87 -16.17
C ARG A 181 19.58 -0.42 -16.66
N ASN A 182 20.68 0.19 -17.09
CA ASN A 182 20.65 1.53 -17.71
C ASN A 182 19.82 1.51 -18.99
N GLY A 183 18.90 2.48 -19.13
CA GLY A 183 17.98 2.55 -20.27
C GLY A 183 16.82 1.55 -20.19
N ALA A 184 16.52 1.00 -19.01
CA ALA A 184 15.52 -0.04 -18.81
C ALA A 184 14.73 0.13 -17.51
N GLY A 185 13.75 -0.74 -17.28
CA GLY A 185 13.01 -0.85 -16.01
C GLY A 185 11.64 -0.17 -16.01
N LEU A 186 11.06 -0.06 -14.82
CA LEU A 186 9.79 0.64 -14.62
C LEU A 186 10.09 2.10 -14.29
N ALA A 187 9.79 2.99 -15.22
CA ALA A 187 9.96 4.43 -15.07
C ALA A 187 8.60 5.05 -14.67
N HIS A 188 8.34 5.04 -13.37
CA HIS A 188 7.13 5.64 -12.78
C HIS A 188 7.28 7.15 -12.64
N TYR A 189 6.35 7.92 -13.21
CA TYR A 189 6.30 9.38 -13.08
C TYR A 189 4.90 9.86 -12.70
N VAL A 190 4.81 10.58 -11.58
CA VAL A 190 3.57 11.17 -11.03
C VAL A 190 3.84 12.61 -10.58
N GLY A 191 3.77 12.89 -9.29
CA GLY A 191 4.27 14.12 -8.69
C GLY A 191 5.78 14.09 -8.46
N GLN A 192 6.31 15.23 -8.02
CA GLN A 192 7.72 15.42 -7.72
C GLN A 192 8.03 14.94 -6.30
N GLU A 193 8.25 13.63 -6.13
CA GLU A 193 8.36 12.99 -4.81
C GLU A 193 9.81 12.86 -4.31
N LYS A 194 10.79 12.80 -5.20
CA LYS A 194 12.18 12.58 -4.83
C LYS A 194 12.87 13.84 -4.32
N VAL A 195 12.80 14.01 -3.00
CA VAL A 195 13.70 14.88 -2.24
C VAL A 195 15.06 14.20 -2.15
N VAL A 196 16.04 14.64 -2.96
CA VAL A 196 17.36 13.98 -3.05
C VAL A 196 18.11 13.99 -1.70
N PRO A 197 18.24 15.13 -0.98
CA PRO A 197 18.83 15.15 0.36
C PRO A 197 17.78 14.78 1.44
N LEU A 198 17.12 13.62 1.30
CA LEU A 198 16.00 13.24 2.16
C LEU A 198 16.35 13.19 3.65
N ALA A 199 17.46 12.55 4.02
CA ALA A 199 17.84 12.38 5.43
C ALA A 199 18.00 13.71 6.21
N PRO A 200 18.81 14.68 5.75
CA PRO A 200 18.90 15.97 6.42
C PRO A 200 17.60 16.77 6.33
N TRP A 201 16.87 16.71 5.19
CA TRP A 201 15.57 17.36 5.07
C TRP A 201 14.56 16.84 6.10
N THR A 202 14.46 15.51 6.27
CA THR A 202 13.57 14.89 7.26
C THR A 202 13.96 15.30 8.68
N SER A 203 15.26 15.43 8.96
CA SER A 203 15.71 15.86 10.29
C SER A 203 15.15 17.22 10.66
N ILE A 204 15.24 18.19 9.74
CA ILE A 204 14.77 19.57 9.95
C ILE A 204 13.24 19.62 9.91
N ALA A 205 12.62 19.08 8.85
CA ALA A 205 11.17 19.18 8.62
C ALA A 205 10.34 18.56 9.74
N MET A 206 10.89 17.57 10.43
CA MET A 206 10.21 16.81 11.47
C MET A 206 10.77 17.10 12.88
N ALA A 207 11.63 18.13 13.02
CA ALA A 207 12.30 18.54 14.26
C ALA A 207 13.01 17.39 15.01
N GLN A 208 13.56 16.44 14.25
CA GLN A 208 14.18 15.24 14.81
C GLN A 208 15.53 15.49 15.48
N ASP A 209 16.12 16.65 15.23
CA ASP A 209 17.26 17.18 15.97
C ASP A 209 16.91 17.57 17.42
N TRP A 210 15.63 17.78 17.73
CA TRP A 210 15.14 18.11 19.08
C TRP A 210 14.35 16.96 19.74
N VAL A 211 13.44 16.34 19.00
CA VAL A 211 12.52 15.32 19.55
C VAL A 211 12.23 14.23 18.53
N LYS A 212 12.22 12.97 18.99
CA LYS A 212 11.84 11.80 18.18
C LYS A 212 10.88 10.91 18.98
N PRO A 213 9.89 10.26 18.35
CA PRO A 213 9.48 10.35 16.93
C PRO A 213 8.43 11.45 16.67
N SER A 214 8.33 11.90 15.41
CA SER A 214 7.32 12.86 14.95
C SER A 214 6.00 12.15 14.59
N ARG A 215 4.88 12.87 14.67
CA ARG A 215 3.52 12.32 14.38
C ARG A 215 3.21 12.39 12.89
N LEU A 216 3.69 11.40 12.14
CA LEU A 216 3.32 11.24 10.73
C LEU A 216 1.94 10.59 10.60
N GLN A 217 1.18 10.97 9.57
CA GLN A 217 -0.15 10.43 9.30
C GLN A 217 -0.37 10.20 7.81
N ASN A 218 -0.99 9.08 7.45
CA ASN A 218 -1.40 8.81 6.08
C ASN A 218 -2.74 9.52 5.79
N THR A 219 -2.70 10.52 4.90
CA THR A 219 -3.84 11.40 4.62
C THR A 219 -5.07 10.71 4.02
N PRO A 220 -4.99 9.62 3.22
CA PRO A 220 -6.19 8.94 2.72
C PRO A 220 -7.07 8.41 3.85
N SER A 221 -6.51 7.68 4.83
CA SER A 221 -7.26 7.20 5.99
C SER A 221 -7.73 8.33 6.88
N PHE A 222 -6.87 9.32 7.13
CA PHE A 222 -7.20 10.47 7.96
C PHE A 222 -8.44 11.21 7.42
N TRP A 223 -8.47 11.53 6.13
CA TRP A 223 -9.57 12.28 5.54
C TRP A 223 -10.80 11.40 5.26
N TYR A 224 -10.64 10.14 4.88
CA TYR A 224 -11.77 9.22 4.75
C TYR A 224 -12.57 9.12 6.07
N ILE A 225 -11.86 9.08 7.20
CA ILE A 225 -12.46 9.05 8.53
C ILE A 225 -13.00 10.42 8.93
N HIS A 226 -12.19 11.49 8.89
CA HIS A 226 -12.59 12.78 9.45
C HIS A 226 -13.52 13.60 8.55
N SER A 227 -13.61 13.32 7.26
CA SER A 227 -14.64 13.91 6.39
C SER A 227 -15.90 13.05 6.32
N ASP A 228 -16.02 12.03 7.16
CA ASP A 228 -17.17 11.12 7.26
C ASP A 228 -17.57 10.40 5.96
N GLN A 229 -16.66 10.32 5.00
CA GLN A 229 -16.91 9.59 3.74
C GLN A 229 -17.26 8.12 4.00
N TRP A 230 -16.70 7.54 5.06
CA TRP A 230 -17.03 6.19 5.50
C TRP A 230 -18.52 5.97 5.80
N ARG A 231 -19.27 6.98 6.20
CA ARG A 231 -20.71 6.85 6.50
C ARG A 231 -21.55 6.56 5.25
N TYR A 232 -21.01 6.93 4.09
CA TYR A 232 -21.65 6.84 2.78
C TYR A 232 -21.11 5.69 1.93
N ASP A 233 -20.10 5.01 2.43
CA ASP A 233 -19.47 3.86 1.78
C ASP A 233 -20.20 2.57 2.16
N ARG A 234 -20.13 1.58 1.27
CA ARG A 234 -20.73 0.27 1.47
C ARG A 234 -19.69 -0.73 1.96
N THR A 235 -20.13 -1.94 2.29
CA THR A 235 -19.20 -3.02 2.56
C THR A 235 -18.39 -3.34 1.31
N PHE A 236 -17.10 -3.62 1.46
CA PHE A 236 -16.27 -3.96 0.29
C PHE A 236 -16.65 -5.32 -0.30
N VAL A 237 -17.41 -6.15 0.42
CA VAL A 237 -17.97 -7.41 -0.11
C VAL A 237 -19.04 -7.23 -1.17
N ASP A 238 -19.61 -6.03 -1.30
CA ASP A 238 -20.54 -5.70 -2.38
C ASP A 238 -19.85 -5.67 -3.75
N TYR A 239 -18.52 -5.44 -3.79
CA TYR A 239 -17.74 -5.36 -5.03
C TYR A 239 -16.47 -6.23 -5.03
N PHE A 240 -16.10 -6.84 -3.90
CA PHE A 240 -14.95 -7.75 -3.79
C PHE A 240 -15.20 -8.84 -2.74
N LYS A 241 -15.24 -10.12 -3.14
CA LYS A 241 -15.39 -11.24 -2.19
C LYS A 241 -14.02 -11.72 -1.71
N PRO A 242 -13.59 -11.42 -0.46
CA PRO A 242 -12.29 -11.87 0.03
C PRO A 242 -12.27 -13.39 0.15
N GLU A 243 -11.17 -14.01 -0.29
CA GLU A 243 -10.91 -15.43 -0.06
C GLU A 243 -10.59 -15.72 1.43
N THR A 244 -10.22 -14.70 2.20
CA THR A 244 -9.92 -14.82 3.62
C THR A 244 -11.20 -14.80 4.45
N GLY A 245 -11.38 -15.84 5.27
CA GLY A 245 -12.66 -16.25 5.87
C GLY A 245 -13.44 -15.27 6.76
N GLU A 246 -14.54 -15.79 7.31
CA GLU A 246 -15.70 -15.08 7.92
C GLU A 246 -15.40 -14.00 9.00
N LYS A 247 -14.18 -13.93 9.53
CA LYS A 247 -13.81 -13.03 10.64
C LYS A 247 -13.15 -11.71 10.21
N MET A 248 -13.11 -11.43 8.91
CA MET A 248 -12.59 -10.16 8.39
C MET A 248 -13.64 -9.05 8.54
N PRO A 249 -13.29 -7.85 9.02
CA PRO A 249 -14.20 -6.70 8.98
C PRO A 249 -14.69 -6.48 7.55
N LEU A 250 -15.94 -6.10 7.34
CA LEU A 250 -16.53 -6.01 5.99
C LEU A 250 -16.53 -4.58 5.43
N HIS A 251 -16.18 -3.60 6.26
CA HIS A 251 -16.13 -2.19 5.89
C HIS A 251 -14.70 -1.67 5.97
N ALA A 252 -14.32 -0.79 5.03
CA ALA A 252 -12.99 -0.20 4.99
C ALA A 252 -12.64 0.60 6.27
N ALA A 253 -13.63 1.21 6.94
CA ALA A 253 -13.43 1.94 8.19
C ALA A 253 -13.02 1.01 9.34
N ASP A 254 -13.71 -0.12 9.51
CA ASP A 254 -13.36 -1.13 10.51
C ASP A 254 -11.96 -1.73 10.24
N MET A 255 -11.62 -1.94 8.96
CA MET A 255 -10.26 -2.36 8.57
C MET A 255 -9.20 -1.34 8.97
N ASN A 256 -9.48 -0.04 8.79
CA ASN A 256 -8.58 1.02 9.23
C ASN A 256 -8.46 1.03 10.75
N ALA A 257 -9.56 0.95 11.50
CA ALA A 257 -9.53 0.88 12.97
C ALA A 257 -8.71 -0.32 13.47
N LYS A 258 -8.91 -1.50 12.87
CA LYS A 258 -8.10 -2.69 13.16
C LYS A 258 -6.62 -2.48 12.83
N ALA A 259 -6.29 -1.91 11.67
CA ALA A 259 -4.92 -1.65 11.26
C ALA A 259 -4.22 -0.67 12.22
N VAL A 260 -4.92 0.35 12.70
CA VAL A 260 -4.40 1.29 13.70
C VAL A 260 -4.13 0.60 15.03
N ARG A 261 -5.07 -0.20 15.54
CA ARG A 261 -4.88 -0.98 16.79
C ARG A 261 -3.69 -1.94 16.72
N LEU A 262 -3.44 -2.53 15.55
CA LEU A 262 -2.34 -3.47 15.32
C LEU A 262 -1.00 -2.78 15.03
N GLY A 263 -0.97 -1.44 15.01
CA GLY A 263 0.23 -0.67 14.71
C GLY A 263 0.68 -0.75 13.24
N TRP A 264 -0.23 -1.12 12.34
CA TRP A 264 0.05 -1.19 10.89
C TRP A 264 -0.09 0.17 10.21
N LEU A 265 -1.00 1.02 10.71
CA LEU A 265 -1.22 2.38 10.24
C LEU A 265 -1.15 3.38 11.41
N PRO A 266 -0.64 4.60 11.18
CA PRO A 266 -0.78 5.69 12.15
C PRO A 266 -2.22 6.21 12.20
N PHE A 267 -2.56 6.91 13.29
CA PHE A 267 -3.77 7.73 13.34
C PHE A 267 -3.64 8.90 14.31
N ALA A 268 -4.20 10.05 13.94
CA ALA A 268 -4.25 11.24 14.76
C ALA A 268 -5.68 11.84 14.72
N PRO A 269 -6.25 12.30 15.85
CA PRO A 269 -5.82 12.06 17.24
C PRO A 269 -5.59 10.58 17.56
N HIS A 270 -4.70 10.26 18.51
CA HIS A 270 -4.31 8.85 18.76
C HIS A 270 -5.34 8.12 19.62
N PHE A 271 -5.73 8.75 20.73
CA PHE A 271 -6.63 8.21 21.74
C PHE A 271 -7.79 9.17 21.97
N ASN A 272 -8.83 8.68 22.63
CA ASN A 272 -9.99 9.45 23.02
C ASN A 272 -9.77 10.44 24.19
N ASP A 273 -8.51 10.80 24.44
CA ASP A 273 -8.11 11.78 25.45
C ASP A 273 -6.80 12.47 25.04
N ASN A 274 -6.51 13.61 25.67
CA ASN A 274 -5.30 14.36 25.44
C ASN A 274 -4.07 13.60 25.96
N THR A 275 -3.15 13.27 25.05
CA THR A 275 -1.93 12.50 25.37
C THR A 275 -1.07 13.13 26.46
N LEU A 276 -1.12 14.45 26.65
CA LEU A 276 -0.37 15.13 27.72
C LEU A 276 -1.01 14.87 29.10
N ARG A 277 -2.34 14.97 29.18
CA ARG A 277 -3.10 14.64 30.40
C ARG A 277 -2.98 13.17 30.76
N MET A 278 -2.92 12.30 29.76
CA MET A 278 -2.70 10.87 29.98
C MET A 278 -1.35 10.59 30.64
N VAL A 279 -0.29 11.32 30.24
CA VAL A 279 1.02 11.22 30.90
C VAL A 279 0.97 11.74 32.33
N GLU A 280 0.29 12.86 32.57
CA GLU A 280 0.06 13.38 33.93
C GLU A 280 -0.69 12.37 34.81
N ALA A 281 -1.75 11.75 34.28
CA ALA A 281 -2.54 10.73 34.97
C ALA A 281 -1.73 9.47 35.26
N ALA A 282 -0.89 9.01 34.34
CA ALA A 282 -0.01 7.87 34.55
C ALA A 282 1.00 8.13 35.69
N LYS A 283 1.59 9.33 35.71
CA LYS A 283 2.52 9.75 36.77
C LYS A 283 1.81 9.87 38.13
N ALA A 284 0.61 10.44 38.16
CA ALA A 284 -0.22 10.51 39.36
C ALA A 284 -0.62 9.11 39.87
N ALA A 285 -0.78 8.14 38.98
CA ALA A 285 -1.01 6.73 39.30
C ALA A 285 0.27 5.97 39.72
N GLY A 286 1.41 6.66 39.83
CA GLY A 286 2.66 6.12 40.36
C GLY A 286 3.71 5.74 39.33
N ALA A 287 3.45 5.87 38.02
CA ALA A 287 4.46 5.57 36.99
C ALA A 287 5.64 6.57 37.06
N GLN A 288 6.86 6.05 37.22
CA GLN A 288 8.11 6.82 37.32
C GLN A 288 9.00 6.70 36.08
N SER A 289 8.68 5.78 35.15
CA SER A 289 9.45 5.56 33.93
C SER A 289 8.57 5.47 32.68
N ASP A 290 9.19 5.62 31.50
CA ASP A 290 8.51 5.48 30.22
C ASP A 290 7.88 4.09 30.03
N ASP A 291 8.52 3.03 30.52
CA ASP A 291 7.99 1.65 30.46
C ASP A 291 6.75 1.47 31.33
N GLU A 292 6.72 2.13 32.50
CA GLU A 292 5.55 2.11 33.38
C GLU A 292 4.40 2.94 32.80
N ILE A 293 4.69 4.10 32.18
CA ILE A 293 3.67 4.89 31.46
C ILE A 293 3.09 4.09 30.29
N ARG A 294 3.94 3.41 29.51
CA ARG A 294 3.48 2.51 28.43
C ARG A 294 2.62 1.38 28.98
N SER A 295 3.08 0.72 30.04
CA SER A 295 2.34 -0.38 30.69
C SER A 295 0.97 0.08 31.21
N TRP A 296 0.91 1.27 31.82
CA TRP A 296 -0.33 1.90 32.28
C TRP A 296 -1.31 2.16 31.14
N LEU A 297 -0.83 2.75 30.03
CA LEU A 297 -1.64 2.98 28.83
C LEU A 297 -2.16 1.67 28.23
N VAL A 298 -1.29 0.66 28.08
CA VAL A 298 -1.67 -0.67 27.57
C VAL A 298 -2.72 -1.32 28.47
N GLY A 299 -2.60 -1.17 29.79
CA GLY A 299 -3.60 -1.64 30.75
C GLY A 299 -4.99 -1.03 30.48
N ARG A 300 -5.05 0.29 30.30
CA ARG A 300 -6.30 1.02 30.01
C ARG A 300 -6.90 0.72 28.64
N LEU A 301 -6.06 0.53 27.62
CA LEU A 301 -6.51 0.07 26.31
C LEU A 301 -7.13 -1.33 26.38
N LYS A 302 -6.56 -2.23 27.20
CA LYS A 302 -7.10 -3.57 27.42
C LYS A 302 -8.38 -3.57 28.25
N SER A 303 -8.49 -2.70 29.26
CA SER A 303 -9.70 -2.58 30.10
C SER A 303 -10.83 -1.82 29.40
N GLY A 304 -10.51 -1.02 28.37
CA GLY A 304 -11.46 -0.19 27.65
C GLY A 304 -11.72 1.18 28.30
N GLU A 305 -10.99 1.53 29.37
CA GLU A 305 -11.00 2.86 30.00
C GLU A 305 -10.50 3.96 29.06
N THR A 306 -9.66 3.59 28.10
CA THR A 306 -9.17 4.44 27.02
C THR A 306 -9.30 3.66 25.71
N ARG A 307 -9.60 4.36 24.62
CA ARG A 307 -9.74 3.78 23.29
C ARG A 307 -8.95 4.57 22.26
N PHE A 308 -8.70 3.96 21.10
CA PHE A 308 -8.16 4.69 19.96
C PHE A 308 -9.21 5.65 19.42
N ALA A 309 -8.81 6.88 19.07
CA ALA A 309 -9.77 7.90 18.62
C ALA A 309 -10.49 7.50 17.31
N ILE A 310 -9.85 6.68 16.46
CA ILE A 310 -10.46 6.16 15.23
C ILE A 310 -11.70 5.29 15.47
N GLU A 311 -11.87 4.74 16.68
CA GLU A 311 -13.04 3.93 17.03
C GLU A 311 -14.27 4.78 17.30
N ASP A 312 -14.10 6.08 17.58
CA ASP A 312 -15.19 7.04 17.75
C ASP A 312 -14.77 8.39 17.16
N PRO A 313 -14.59 8.50 15.83
CA PRO A 313 -14.01 9.69 15.21
C PRO A 313 -14.95 10.92 15.27
N ASP A 314 -16.23 10.67 15.52
CA ASP A 314 -17.28 11.68 15.70
C ASP A 314 -17.46 12.07 17.17
N GLY A 315 -16.82 11.35 18.09
CA GLY A 315 -16.80 11.65 19.52
C GLY A 315 -16.12 12.98 19.84
N GLN A 316 -16.54 13.59 20.94
CA GLN A 316 -15.97 14.86 21.40
C GLN A 316 -14.46 14.73 21.63
N GLY A 317 -13.68 15.58 20.96
CA GLY A 317 -12.21 15.58 21.08
C GLY A 317 -11.47 14.62 20.15
N ASN A 318 -12.18 13.81 19.35
CA ASN A 318 -11.57 12.79 18.48
C ASN A 318 -11.36 13.26 17.04
N SER A 319 -11.75 14.48 16.71
CA SER A 319 -11.54 15.12 15.41
C SER A 319 -10.44 16.19 15.47
N PRO A 320 -9.73 16.43 14.34
CA PRO A 320 -8.79 17.54 14.24
C PRO A 320 -9.54 18.88 14.33
N LYS A 321 -8.92 19.84 15.02
CA LYS A 321 -9.53 21.16 15.27
C LYS A 321 -8.85 22.33 14.58
N VAL A 322 -7.58 22.18 14.24
CA VAL A 322 -6.82 23.22 13.53
C VAL A 322 -6.18 22.58 12.32
N TRP A 323 -6.35 23.23 11.16
CA TRP A 323 -5.73 22.78 9.92
C TRP A 323 -4.96 23.92 9.26
N PHE A 324 -3.65 23.71 9.11
CA PHE A 324 -2.79 24.56 8.30
C PHE A 324 -2.71 24.01 6.88
N ILE A 325 -2.97 24.87 5.90
CA ILE A 325 -2.82 24.59 4.48
C ILE A 325 -1.74 25.53 3.96
N TRP A 326 -0.66 24.96 3.41
CA TRP A 326 0.38 25.76 2.74
C TRP A 326 0.96 24.96 1.59
N ARG A 327 1.33 25.65 0.51
CA ARG A 327 1.85 25.05 -0.73
C ARG A 327 0.87 24.03 -1.36
N ALA A 328 -0.43 24.16 -1.08
CA ALA A 328 -1.47 23.26 -1.56
C ALA A 328 -2.79 24.02 -1.77
N ASN A 329 -3.57 23.60 -2.78
CA ASN A 329 -4.98 23.93 -2.91
C ASN A 329 -5.81 22.71 -2.44
N ALA A 330 -5.69 22.38 -1.15
CA ALA A 330 -6.11 21.07 -0.64
C ALA A 330 -7.62 20.81 -0.81
N ILE A 331 -8.47 21.80 -0.52
CA ILE A 331 -9.94 21.67 -0.45
C ILE A 331 -10.55 21.38 -1.83
N SER A 332 -9.96 21.92 -2.91
CA SER A 332 -10.52 21.82 -4.26
C SER A 332 -9.71 20.95 -5.22
N SER A 333 -8.41 20.74 -4.97
CA SER A 333 -7.56 19.94 -5.85
C SER A 333 -7.38 18.51 -5.35
N SER A 334 -6.87 18.35 -4.12
CA SER A 334 -6.44 17.03 -3.64
C SER A 334 -7.47 16.30 -2.78
N ALA A 335 -8.40 17.01 -2.14
CA ALA A 335 -9.46 16.43 -1.31
C ALA A 335 -10.52 15.76 -2.18
N LYS A 336 -10.51 14.42 -2.19
CA LYS A 336 -11.54 13.63 -2.88
C LYS A 336 -12.78 13.64 -2.00
N GLY A 337 -13.96 13.69 -2.62
CA GLY A 337 -15.21 13.85 -1.89
C GLY A 337 -15.43 15.29 -1.41
N HIS A 338 -15.29 16.26 -2.30
CA HIS A 338 -15.37 17.70 -2.00
C HIS A 338 -16.59 18.08 -1.13
N GLU A 339 -17.79 17.64 -1.49
CA GLU A 339 -19.02 17.95 -0.74
C GLU A 339 -19.03 17.35 0.68
N PHE A 340 -18.43 16.18 0.89
CA PHE A 340 -18.25 15.62 2.24
C PHE A 340 -17.30 16.48 3.06
N PHE A 341 -16.24 16.98 2.42
CA PHE A 341 -15.28 17.89 3.03
C PHE A 341 -15.94 19.21 3.44
N LEU A 342 -16.72 19.81 2.55
CA LEU A 342 -17.46 21.03 2.83
C LEU A 342 -18.43 20.85 4.00
N LYS A 343 -19.16 19.74 4.06
CA LYS A 343 -20.11 19.46 5.15
C LYS A 343 -19.41 19.15 6.48
N HIS A 344 -18.59 18.10 6.50
CA HIS A 344 -18.11 17.50 7.75
C HIS A 344 -16.82 18.14 8.26
N VAL A 345 -15.95 18.64 7.38
CA VAL A 345 -14.68 19.25 7.79
C VAL A 345 -14.84 20.75 7.97
N ILE A 346 -15.36 21.45 6.96
CA ILE A 346 -15.46 22.91 6.93
C ILE A 346 -16.75 23.43 7.57
N GLY A 347 -17.86 22.71 7.44
CA GLY A 347 -19.18 23.22 7.88
C GLY A 347 -19.71 24.32 6.97
N ALA A 348 -19.36 24.29 5.68
CA ALA A 348 -19.72 25.33 4.73
C ALA A 348 -21.23 25.30 4.45
N PRO A 349 -21.94 26.45 4.53
CA PRO A 349 -23.40 26.50 4.39
C PRO A 349 -23.88 26.17 2.96
N ASN A 350 -22.98 26.22 1.98
CA ASN A 350 -23.24 25.89 0.59
C ASN A 350 -22.92 24.44 0.22
N SER A 351 -22.62 23.57 1.19
CA SER A 351 -22.49 22.13 0.94
C SER A 351 -23.78 21.59 0.32
N SER A 352 -23.65 20.94 -0.84
CA SER A 352 -24.75 20.40 -1.64
C SER A 352 -24.85 18.87 -1.55
N LEU A 353 -24.26 18.28 -0.51
CA LEU A 353 -24.18 16.83 -0.35
C LEU A 353 -25.57 16.16 -0.37
N SER A 354 -25.79 15.30 -1.38
CA SER A 354 -27.04 14.56 -1.58
C SER A 354 -26.91 13.05 -1.34
N ALA A 355 -25.70 12.56 -1.03
CA ALA A 355 -25.44 11.16 -0.75
C ALA A 355 -26.21 10.69 0.50
N LYS A 356 -26.69 9.45 0.47
CA LYS A 356 -27.36 8.83 1.62
C LYS A 356 -26.36 8.04 2.43
N GLU A 357 -26.46 8.14 3.75
CA GLU A 357 -25.69 7.28 4.65
C GLU A 357 -26.17 5.83 4.52
N VAL A 358 -25.23 4.91 4.37
CA VAL A 358 -25.49 3.48 4.15
C VAL A 358 -24.67 2.56 5.05
N ALA A 359 -23.74 3.12 5.83
CA ALA A 359 -22.86 2.35 6.72
C ALA A 359 -23.50 1.96 8.07
N LYS A 360 -24.70 2.49 8.40
CA LYS A 360 -25.40 2.17 9.66
C LYS A 360 -25.67 0.66 9.75
N GLY A 361 -25.16 0.03 10.80
CA GLY A 361 -25.26 -1.42 11.01
C GLY A 361 -24.29 -2.25 10.17
N GLN A 362 -23.49 -1.63 9.30
CA GLN A 362 -22.43 -2.28 8.52
C GLN A 362 -21.08 -2.21 9.21
N VAL A 363 -20.78 -1.07 9.87
CA VAL A 363 -19.60 -0.92 10.72
C VAL A 363 -19.79 -1.60 12.08
N LYS A 364 -18.72 -2.18 12.61
CA LYS A 364 -18.73 -2.89 13.90
C LYS A 364 -17.74 -2.31 14.91
N ASP A 365 -16.61 -1.78 14.43
CA ASP A 365 -15.53 -1.27 15.28
C ASP A 365 -15.64 0.25 15.50
N LEU A 366 -16.37 0.95 14.63
CA LEU A 366 -16.64 2.38 14.78
C LEU A 366 -17.96 2.64 15.50
N VAL A 367 -17.96 3.62 16.41
CA VAL A 367 -19.16 4.14 17.06
C VAL A 367 -19.99 4.92 16.05
N TRP A 368 -21.27 4.54 15.95
CA TRP A 368 -22.23 5.23 15.10
C TRP A 368 -22.98 6.30 15.88
N HIS A 369 -22.84 7.56 15.46
CA HIS A 369 -23.68 8.66 15.91
C HIS A 369 -24.79 8.93 14.89
N ASP A 370 -26.06 8.96 15.33
CA ASP A 370 -27.22 9.18 14.44
C ASP A 370 -27.17 10.53 13.73
N LYS A 371 -26.56 11.53 14.37
CA LYS A 371 -26.23 12.80 13.75
C LYS A 371 -24.72 12.97 13.76
N ALA A 372 -24.09 12.84 12.60
CA ALA A 372 -22.69 13.18 12.43
C ALA A 372 -22.45 14.67 12.73
N PRO A 373 -21.29 15.02 13.31
CA PRO A 373 -20.87 16.41 13.42
C PRO A 373 -20.59 17.01 12.04
N GLU A 374 -20.90 18.29 11.91
CA GLU A 374 -20.60 19.14 10.75
C GLU A 374 -19.62 20.22 11.20
N GLY A 375 -18.72 20.67 10.31
CA GLY A 375 -17.70 21.66 10.67
C GLY A 375 -16.77 21.20 11.81
N LYS A 376 -16.07 20.07 11.61
CA LYS A 376 -15.15 19.54 12.61
C LYS A 376 -13.97 20.47 12.91
N MET A 377 -13.53 21.29 11.94
CA MET A 377 -12.46 22.26 12.14
C MET A 377 -12.97 23.49 12.89
N ASP A 378 -12.22 23.93 13.89
CA ASP A 378 -12.46 25.18 14.61
C ASP A 378 -11.67 26.34 13.98
N LEU A 379 -10.57 26.04 13.27
CA LEU A 379 -9.73 27.02 12.58
C LEU A 379 -9.01 26.41 11.36
N VAL A 380 -9.19 27.04 10.20
CA VAL A 380 -8.46 26.77 8.97
C VAL A 380 -7.58 27.97 8.62
N VAL A 381 -6.28 27.75 8.53
CA VAL A 381 -5.28 28.77 8.17
C VAL A 381 -4.64 28.39 6.84
N ASP A 382 -4.74 29.26 5.84
CA ASP A 382 -4.13 29.06 4.52
C ASP A 382 -3.02 30.07 4.26
N LEU A 383 -1.87 29.58 3.78
CA LEU A 383 -0.72 30.37 3.40
C LEU A 383 -0.54 30.30 1.88
N ASN A 384 -0.87 31.39 1.20
CA ASN A 384 -0.88 31.43 -0.26
C ASN A 384 -0.47 32.80 -0.81
N PHE A 385 0.13 32.81 -2.00
CA PHE A 385 0.46 34.04 -2.73
C PHE A 385 -0.66 34.44 -3.71
N ARG A 386 -1.69 33.61 -3.86
CA ARG A 386 -2.89 33.86 -4.65
C ARG A 386 -4.14 33.40 -3.88
N MET A 387 -5.26 34.07 -4.11
CA MET A 387 -6.55 33.66 -3.53
C MET A 387 -7.11 32.46 -4.30
N ASP A 388 -6.75 31.25 -3.90
CA ASP A 388 -7.28 30.01 -4.48
C ASP A 388 -8.53 29.49 -3.77
N THR A 389 -9.11 28.38 -4.22
CA THR A 389 -10.32 27.86 -3.61
C THR A 389 -10.14 27.52 -2.12
N SER A 390 -8.97 27.04 -1.69
CA SER A 390 -8.74 26.72 -0.28
C SER A 390 -8.74 27.98 0.57
N THR A 391 -8.10 29.05 0.08
CA THR A 391 -8.15 30.36 0.75
C THR A 391 -9.57 30.92 0.89
N LEU A 392 -10.46 30.70 -0.10
CA LEU A 392 -11.85 31.14 -0.04
C LEU A 392 -12.69 30.44 1.04
N TYR A 393 -12.26 29.25 1.48
CA TYR A 393 -12.89 28.47 2.55
C TYR A 393 -12.12 28.54 3.87
N SER A 394 -11.09 29.37 3.98
CA SER A 394 -10.25 29.48 5.17
C SER A 394 -10.64 30.66 6.06
N ASP A 395 -10.47 30.51 7.37
CA ASP A 395 -10.76 31.56 8.34
C ASP A 395 -9.68 32.65 8.34
N ILE A 396 -8.42 32.24 8.17
CA ILE A 396 -7.26 33.12 8.10
C ILE A 396 -6.50 32.84 6.81
N VAL A 397 -6.27 33.88 6.02
CA VAL A 397 -5.41 33.83 4.84
C VAL A 397 -4.17 34.67 5.11
N LEU A 398 -3.01 34.04 5.06
CA LEU A 398 -1.71 34.69 5.25
C LEU A 398 -1.00 34.81 3.89
N PRO A 399 -0.65 36.04 3.45
CA PRO A 399 0.09 36.22 2.21
C PRO A 399 1.51 35.63 2.38
N THR A 400 1.90 34.71 1.50
CA THR A 400 3.28 34.23 1.41
C THR A 400 4.01 34.84 0.22
N ALA A 401 5.33 34.93 0.31
CA ALA A 401 6.22 35.22 -0.82
C ALA A 401 6.02 34.21 -1.96
N THR A 402 6.10 34.69 -3.20
CA THR A 402 6.19 33.86 -4.40
C THR A 402 7.52 33.11 -4.44
N TRP A 403 7.72 32.28 -5.47
CA TRP A 403 8.98 31.53 -5.63
C TRP A 403 10.20 32.43 -5.90
N TYR A 404 10.01 33.65 -6.41
CA TYR A 404 11.11 34.59 -6.73
C TYR A 404 11.48 35.53 -5.58
N GLU A 405 10.79 35.41 -4.44
CA GLU A 405 10.90 36.33 -3.31
C GLU A 405 11.40 35.62 -2.04
N LYS A 406 11.92 34.39 -2.18
CA LYS A 406 12.43 33.57 -1.08
C LYS A 406 13.56 32.64 -1.53
N SER A 407 14.34 32.17 -0.58
CA SER A 407 15.34 31.13 -0.78
C SER A 407 14.76 29.78 -0.39
N ASP A 408 14.89 28.78 -1.27
CA ASP A 408 14.49 27.40 -1.05
C ASP A 408 15.30 26.50 -2.03
N LEU A 409 15.23 25.18 -1.86
CA LEU A 409 15.88 24.21 -2.75
C LEU A 409 14.82 23.35 -3.48
N ASN A 410 15.16 22.90 -4.68
CA ASN A 410 14.29 22.03 -5.49
C ASN A 410 15.05 20.85 -6.10
N THR A 411 14.47 19.65 -5.99
CA THR A 411 14.97 18.41 -6.62
C THR A 411 13.82 17.61 -7.22
N THR A 412 14.09 16.80 -8.25
CA THR A 412 13.09 15.98 -8.93
C THR A 412 13.67 14.65 -9.37
N ASP A 413 12.79 13.68 -9.64
CA ASP A 413 13.12 12.37 -10.22
C ASP A 413 13.78 12.48 -11.60
N MET A 414 13.46 13.53 -12.35
CA MET A 414 13.81 13.67 -13.77
C MET A 414 15.30 13.94 -14.03
N HIS A 415 16.04 14.46 -13.06
CA HIS A 415 17.43 14.85 -13.23
C HIS A 415 18.22 14.82 -11.91
N SER A 416 19.54 14.86 -11.99
CA SER A 416 20.44 14.81 -10.82
C SER A 416 20.91 16.17 -10.29
N PHE A 417 20.33 17.28 -10.77
CA PHE A 417 20.61 18.63 -10.26
C PHE A 417 19.82 18.96 -8.99
N VAL A 418 20.44 19.76 -8.12
CA VAL A 418 19.78 20.46 -7.01
C VAL A 418 19.72 21.93 -7.43
N ASN A 419 18.50 22.46 -7.56
CA ASN A 419 18.24 23.83 -8.01
C ASN A 419 17.91 24.75 -6.85
#